data_AF-A0A2E1XB37-F1
#
_entry.id   AF-A0A2E1XB37-F1
#
_cell.length_a   1.000
_cell.length_b   1.000
_cell.length_c   1.000
_cell.angle_alpha   90.00
_cell.angle_beta   90.00
_cell.angle_gamma   90.00
#
_symmetry.space_group_name_H-M   'P 1'
#
loop_
_entity.id
_entity.type
_entity.pdbx_description
1 polymer ?
#
loop_
_entity_poly.entity_id
_entity_poly.type
_entity_poly.pdbx_seq_one_letter_code
_entity_poly.pdbx_strand_id
1 'polypeptide(L)'
;MAFAINKNSGAQEKRRSPLAGWLGKKNTQSTDEMPAMDVAGGLDRALKNRRAVINENHSDEQENPVREALAAIEAALYAIDRVRDILEQACEVALSAKDVDEAGGRALLAESYDELRLSINEALEKIDPRASVLIGKGQRHIDVTLAGRARYSVSPFRLDVSEKGLDLPPPADAFATYEEIDDILDHLDKALGRADRAAASYCRDAQYLIARMKADLANDAA
;
A
#
# COMPACT_ATOMS: atom_id res chain seq x y z
N MET A 1 9.19 47.65 -39.90
CA MET A 1 8.05 46.74 -40.19
C MET A 1 7.30 46.64 -38.85
N ALA A 2 6.10 47.21 -38.60
CA ALA A 2 4.91 47.42 -39.45
C ALA A 2 4.32 46.08 -39.92
N PHE A 3 3.06 45.68 -39.68
CA PHE A 3 1.80 46.44 -39.43
C PHE A 3 0.78 45.72 -38.51
N ALA A 4 -0.22 46.48 -38.01
CA ALA A 4 -1.67 46.19 -37.72
C ALA A 4 -2.15 44.81 -37.17
N ILE A 5 -3.04 44.67 -36.17
CA ILE A 5 -4.33 45.33 -35.78
C ILE A 5 -5.59 44.82 -36.52
N ASN A 6 -6.49 44.11 -35.81
CA ASN A 6 -7.94 44.40 -35.61
C ASN A 6 -8.56 43.28 -34.72
N LYS A 7 -9.44 43.51 -33.71
CA LYS A 7 -10.87 43.95 -33.73
C LYS A 7 -11.77 43.01 -34.56
N ASN A 8 -13.05 42.72 -34.25
CA ASN A 8 -14.06 43.23 -33.30
C ASN A 8 -15.15 42.10 -33.15
N SER A 9 -16.22 42.10 -32.33
CA SER A 9 -16.70 42.90 -31.18
C SER A 9 -17.95 42.20 -30.58
N GLY A 10 -18.14 42.23 -29.25
CA GLY A 10 -19.30 42.93 -28.65
C GLY A 10 -20.02 42.01 -27.64
N ALA A 11 -20.26 42.42 -26.39
CA ALA A 11 -21.42 43.22 -25.94
C ALA A 11 -22.76 42.43 -26.03
N GLN A 12 -23.63 42.37 -25.01
CA GLN A 12 -23.67 43.11 -23.74
C GLN A 12 -24.56 42.40 -22.69
N GLU A 13 -24.51 42.85 -21.44
CA GLU A 13 -25.30 42.35 -20.31
C GLU A 13 -26.83 42.48 -20.50
N LYS A 14 -27.61 41.71 -19.73
CA LYS A 14 -28.64 42.32 -18.85
C LYS A 14 -29.06 41.44 -17.66
N ARG A 15 -29.30 42.13 -16.55
CA ARG A 15 -29.67 41.62 -15.22
C ARG A 15 -31.20 41.47 -15.10
N ARG A 16 -31.68 40.51 -14.27
CA ARG A 16 -32.60 40.72 -13.11
C ARG A 16 -33.41 39.48 -12.71
N SER A 17 -33.03 38.89 -11.57
CA SER A 17 -33.82 38.63 -10.34
C SER A 17 -35.22 37.96 -10.36
N PRO A 18 -35.63 37.29 -9.26
CA PRO A 18 -36.66 36.24 -9.27
C PRO A 18 -38.06 36.67 -8.74
N LEU A 19 -38.94 35.68 -8.57
CA LEU A 19 -40.28 35.68 -7.92
C LEU A 19 -41.50 36.08 -8.79
N ALA A 20 -42.07 35.07 -9.48
CA ALA A 20 -43.51 34.94 -9.73
C ALA A 20 -43.84 33.48 -10.12
N GLY A 21 -44.97 32.90 -9.67
CA GLY A 21 -45.46 31.62 -10.21
C GLY A 21 -45.84 30.50 -9.23
N TRP A 22 -46.19 30.78 -7.97
CA TRP A 22 -46.92 29.81 -7.15
C TRP A 22 -48.43 29.86 -7.51
N LEU A 23 -49.07 28.67 -7.61
CA LEU A 23 -50.52 28.38 -7.79
C LEU A 23 -51.03 28.06 -9.21
N GLY A 24 -51.36 26.77 -9.40
CA GLY A 24 -52.72 26.38 -9.81
C GLY A 24 -52.96 25.84 -11.23
N LYS A 25 -53.20 24.53 -11.35
CA LYS A 25 -54.55 23.96 -11.57
C LYS A 25 -54.54 22.43 -11.66
N LYS A 26 -55.53 21.79 -11.03
CA LYS A 26 -55.99 20.46 -11.45
C LYS A 26 -56.68 20.58 -12.81
N ASN A 27 -56.45 19.62 -13.71
CA ASN A 27 -57.54 19.15 -14.55
C ASN A 27 -57.39 17.64 -14.82
N THR A 28 -58.37 16.88 -14.37
CA THR A 28 -58.52 15.46 -14.69
C THR A 28 -59.19 15.33 -16.05
N GLN A 29 -58.54 14.63 -16.99
CA GLN A 29 -59.27 13.95 -18.06
C GLN A 29 -58.59 12.62 -18.37
N SER A 30 -59.37 11.56 -18.26
CA SER A 30 -58.98 10.19 -18.50
C SER A 30 -58.94 9.89 -19.99
N THR A 31 -57.77 9.54 -20.51
CA THR A 31 -57.64 8.71 -21.71
C THR A 31 -57.18 7.33 -21.26
N ASP A 32 -57.88 6.31 -21.72
CA ASP A 32 -57.62 4.90 -21.44
C ASP A 32 -56.45 4.41 -22.29
N GLU A 33 -55.25 4.88 -21.95
CA GLU A 33 -54.00 4.39 -22.50
C GLU A 33 -53.35 3.48 -21.46
N MET A 34 -53.20 2.19 -21.80
CA MET A 34 -52.38 1.28 -21.01
C MET A 34 -51.00 1.93 -20.82
N PRO A 35 -50.50 2.13 -19.59
CA PRO A 35 -49.23 2.79 -19.38
C PRO A 35 -48.17 1.98 -20.11
N ALA A 36 -47.49 2.61 -21.07
CA ALA A 36 -46.38 2.01 -21.80
C ALA A 36 -45.30 1.63 -20.78
N MET A 37 -45.31 0.36 -20.35
CA MET A 37 -44.44 -0.11 -19.30
C MET A 37 -43.02 -0.03 -19.82
N ASP A 38 -42.23 0.90 -19.27
CA ASP A 38 -40.82 1.05 -19.60
C ASP A 38 -40.05 -0.18 -19.09
N VAL A 39 -40.05 -1.24 -19.90
CA VAL A 39 -39.37 -2.49 -19.58
C VAL A 39 -37.87 -2.27 -19.45
N ALA A 40 -37.30 -1.30 -20.19
CA ALA A 40 -35.88 -0.97 -20.13
C ALA A 40 -35.52 -0.28 -18.81
N GLY A 41 -36.22 0.80 -18.43
CA GLY A 41 -36.03 1.46 -17.14
C GLY A 41 -36.47 0.63 -15.95
N GLY A 42 -37.46 -0.26 -16.11
CA GLY A 42 -37.86 -1.26 -15.12
C GLY A 42 -36.76 -2.31 -14.89
N LEU A 43 -36.17 -2.84 -15.96
CA LEU A 43 -35.04 -3.77 -15.90
C LEU A 43 -33.80 -3.10 -15.30
N ASP A 44 -33.48 -1.87 -15.70
CA ASP A 44 -32.32 -1.13 -15.20
C ASP A 44 -32.47 -0.77 -13.70
N ARG A 45 -33.68 -0.46 -13.23
CA ARG A 45 -33.99 -0.34 -11.79
C ARG A 45 -33.93 -1.68 -11.06
N ALA A 46 -34.44 -2.76 -11.65
CA ALA A 46 -34.36 -4.10 -11.05
C ALA A 46 -32.91 -4.58 -10.92
N LEU A 47 -32.05 -4.31 -11.91
CA LEU A 47 -30.61 -4.61 -11.88
C LEU A 47 -29.86 -3.74 -10.88
N LYS A 48 -30.21 -2.45 -10.74
CA LYS A 48 -29.66 -1.56 -9.70
C LYS A 48 -30.06 -2.00 -8.29
N ASN A 49 -31.32 -2.37 -8.05
CA ASN A 49 -31.73 -2.96 -6.78
C ASN A 49 -31.07 -4.32 -6.53
N ARG A 50 -30.83 -5.15 -7.56
CA ARG A 50 -30.09 -6.39 -7.39
C ARG A 50 -28.64 -6.14 -6.98
N ARG A 51 -27.98 -5.11 -7.50
CA ARG A 51 -26.65 -4.67 -7.04
C ARG A 51 -26.67 -4.14 -5.60
N ALA A 52 -27.71 -3.43 -5.18
CA ALA A 52 -27.86 -3.02 -3.78
C ALA A 52 -28.03 -4.24 -2.84
N VAL A 53 -28.94 -5.17 -3.17
CA VAL A 53 -29.22 -6.36 -2.34
C VAL A 53 -28.09 -7.40 -2.36
N ILE A 54 -27.25 -7.44 -3.41
CA ILE A 54 -26.02 -8.24 -3.42
C ILE A 54 -24.96 -7.63 -2.51
N ASN A 55 -24.92 -6.30 -2.35
CA ASN A 55 -24.02 -5.63 -1.40
C ASN A 55 -24.51 -5.70 0.07
N GLU A 56 -25.78 -6.04 0.32
CA GLU A 56 -26.36 -6.18 1.67
C GLU A 56 -26.33 -7.63 2.20
N ASN A 57 -25.67 -8.56 1.50
CA ASN A 57 -25.52 -9.97 1.91
C ASN A 57 -24.06 -10.39 2.18
N HIS A 58 -23.17 -9.43 2.48
CA HIS A 58 -22.01 -9.73 3.33
C HIS A 58 -22.50 -9.79 4.77
N SER A 59 -22.92 -10.98 5.18
CA SER A 59 -23.26 -11.33 6.56
C SER A 59 -22.13 -10.95 7.51
N ASP A 60 -22.51 -10.49 8.71
CA ASP A 60 -21.69 -10.01 9.82
C ASP A 60 -20.53 -10.95 10.28
N GLU A 61 -19.51 -11.16 9.45
CA GLU A 61 -18.14 -11.19 9.97
C GLU A 61 -17.77 -9.75 10.28
N GLN A 62 -18.01 -9.36 11.54
CA GLN A 62 -17.65 -8.05 12.05
C GLN A 62 -16.11 -7.92 12.00
N GLU A 63 -15.60 -7.33 10.92
CA GLU A 63 -14.17 -7.15 10.62
C GLU A 63 -13.47 -6.58 11.85
N ASN A 64 -12.76 -7.44 12.57
CA ASN A 64 -12.10 -7.06 13.81
C ASN A 64 -10.78 -6.38 13.42
N PRO A 65 -10.65 -5.05 13.59
CA PRO A 65 -9.48 -4.32 13.07
C PRO A 65 -8.18 -4.75 13.77
N VAL A 66 -8.27 -5.35 14.96
CA VAL A 66 -7.12 -5.94 15.65
C VAL A 66 -6.67 -7.22 14.93
N ARG A 67 -7.60 -8.07 14.48
CA ARG A 67 -7.26 -9.29 13.73
C ARG A 67 -6.66 -8.96 12.36
N GLU A 68 -7.18 -7.96 11.67
CA GLU A 68 -6.62 -7.50 10.39
C GLU A 68 -5.20 -6.96 10.54
N ALA A 69 -4.97 -6.10 11.54
CA ALA A 69 -3.64 -5.59 11.83
C ALA A 69 -2.67 -6.71 12.23
N LEU A 70 -3.11 -7.71 13.00
CA LEU A 70 -2.31 -8.89 13.34
C LEU A 70 -1.99 -9.73 12.11
N ALA A 71 -2.95 -9.96 11.20
CA ALA A 71 -2.71 -10.69 9.95
C ALA A 71 -1.77 -9.93 8.99
N ALA A 72 -1.82 -8.60 8.98
CA ALA A 72 -0.88 -7.76 8.25
C ALA A 72 0.54 -7.80 8.86
N ILE A 73 0.64 -7.78 10.19
CA ILE A 73 1.92 -7.96 10.91
C ILE A 73 2.51 -9.35 10.65
N GLU A 74 1.72 -10.41 10.73
CA GLU A 74 2.16 -11.79 10.46
C GLU A 74 2.69 -11.94 9.02
N ALA A 75 1.93 -11.46 8.04
CA ALA A 75 2.38 -11.43 6.64
C ALA A 75 3.64 -10.56 6.44
N ALA A 76 3.76 -9.45 7.17
CA ALA A 76 4.93 -8.59 7.14
C ALA A 76 6.17 -9.26 7.76
N LEU A 77 6.03 -10.04 8.83
CA LEU A 77 7.12 -10.81 9.42
C LEU A 77 7.66 -11.86 8.43
N TYR A 78 6.81 -12.63 7.77
CA TYR A 78 7.24 -13.55 6.71
C TYR A 78 7.97 -12.86 5.55
N ALA A 79 7.57 -11.64 5.19
CA ALA A 79 8.28 -10.84 4.20
C ALA A 79 9.65 -10.35 4.70
N ILE A 80 9.79 -10.02 6.00
CA ILE A 80 11.09 -9.65 6.59
C ILE A 80 12.03 -10.85 6.61
N ASP A 81 11.55 -12.01 7.05
CA ASP A 81 12.35 -13.24 7.06
C ASP A 81 12.88 -13.54 5.64
N ARG A 82 12.03 -13.39 4.61
CA ARG A 82 12.46 -13.58 3.22
C ARG A 82 13.48 -12.56 2.74
N VAL A 83 13.38 -11.29 3.16
CA VAL A 83 14.40 -10.27 2.86
C VAL A 83 15.70 -10.58 3.59
N ARG A 84 15.61 -11.06 4.84
CA ARG A 84 16.76 -11.46 5.65
C ARG A 84 17.50 -12.65 5.03
N ASP A 85 16.81 -13.68 4.54
CA ASP A 85 17.45 -14.80 3.80
C ASP A 85 18.35 -14.29 2.66
N ILE A 86 17.87 -13.29 1.91
CA ILE A 86 18.57 -12.72 0.74
C ILE A 86 19.76 -11.87 1.19
N LEU A 87 19.62 -11.12 2.29
CA LEU A 87 20.71 -10.35 2.90
C LEU A 87 21.82 -11.27 3.44
N GLU A 88 21.47 -12.37 4.10
CA GLU A 88 22.44 -13.35 4.60
C GLU A 88 23.20 -14.01 3.44
N GLN A 89 22.52 -14.41 2.35
CA GLN A 89 23.18 -14.88 1.12
C GLN A 89 24.08 -13.82 0.48
N ALA A 90 23.66 -12.55 0.46
CA ALA A 90 24.48 -11.46 -0.07
C ALA A 90 25.75 -11.22 0.78
N CYS A 91 25.66 -11.42 2.11
CA CYS A 91 26.83 -11.42 2.99
C CYS A 91 27.78 -12.58 2.66
N GLU A 92 27.27 -13.79 2.46
CA GLU A 92 28.09 -14.96 2.08
C GLU A 92 28.84 -14.73 0.76
N VAL A 93 28.18 -14.16 -0.25
CA VAL A 93 28.80 -13.81 -1.55
C VAL A 93 29.88 -12.73 -1.39
N ALA A 94 29.59 -11.65 -0.67
CA ALA A 94 30.56 -10.56 -0.46
C ALA A 94 31.76 -11.01 0.42
N LEU A 95 31.53 -11.85 1.44
CA LEU A 95 32.61 -12.47 2.21
C LEU A 95 33.47 -13.39 1.34
N SER A 96 32.85 -14.23 0.50
CA SER A 96 33.56 -15.12 -0.42
C SER A 96 34.47 -14.36 -1.39
N ALA A 97 34.13 -13.12 -1.76
CA ALA A 97 34.96 -12.29 -2.61
C ALA A 97 36.28 -11.86 -1.97
N LYS A 98 36.40 -11.89 -0.63
CA LYS A 98 37.66 -11.62 0.09
C LYS A 98 38.70 -12.74 -0.10
N ASP A 99 38.24 -13.97 -0.26
CA ASP A 99 39.09 -15.16 -0.43
C ASP A 99 39.55 -15.38 -1.89
N VAL A 100 39.20 -14.45 -2.81
CA VAL A 100 39.52 -14.54 -4.24
C VAL A 100 40.57 -13.49 -4.62
N ASP A 101 41.79 -13.92 -4.91
CA ASP A 101 42.91 -13.07 -5.34
C ASP A 101 42.67 -12.40 -6.72
N GLU A 102 42.04 -13.12 -7.65
CA GLU A 102 41.87 -12.67 -9.04
C GLU A 102 40.66 -11.75 -9.20
N ALA A 103 40.89 -10.53 -9.73
CA ALA A 103 39.84 -9.54 -9.94
C ALA A 103 38.70 -10.04 -10.85
N GLY A 104 38.99 -10.89 -11.84
CA GLY A 104 37.96 -11.51 -12.68
C GLY A 104 37.03 -12.45 -11.90
N GLY A 105 37.55 -13.17 -10.90
CA GLY A 105 36.73 -14.00 -10.01
C GLY A 105 35.87 -13.16 -9.06
N ARG A 106 36.41 -12.05 -8.54
CA ARG A 106 35.64 -11.10 -7.72
C ARG A 106 34.52 -10.41 -8.50
N ALA A 107 34.73 -10.09 -9.77
CA ALA A 107 33.69 -9.51 -10.63
C ALA A 107 32.46 -10.41 -10.80
N LEU A 108 32.62 -11.74 -10.90
CA LEU A 108 31.50 -12.69 -10.95
C LEU A 108 30.71 -12.74 -9.63
N LEU A 109 31.39 -12.56 -8.50
CA LEU A 109 30.77 -12.45 -7.18
C LEU A 109 30.07 -11.09 -7.00
N ALA A 110 30.60 -10.02 -7.57
CA ALA A 110 29.95 -8.71 -7.60
C ALA A 110 28.64 -8.74 -8.42
N GLU A 111 28.64 -9.42 -9.57
CA GLU A 111 27.42 -9.67 -10.36
C GLU A 111 26.39 -10.48 -9.56
N SER A 112 26.83 -11.57 -8.91
CA SER A 112 25.98 -12.39 -8.02
C SER A 112 25.40 -11.60 -6.84
N TYR A 113 26.18 -10.66 -6.28
CA TYR A 113 25.71 -9.72 -5.25
C TYR A 113 24.65 -8.75 -5.80
N ASP A 114 24.84 -8.18 -7.00
CA ASP A 114 23.87 -7.26 -7.59
C ASP A 114 22.55 -7.98 -7.96
N GLU A 115 22.61 -9.23 -8.43
CA GLU A 115 21.44 -10.08 -8.61
C GLU A 115 20.67 -10.28 -7.29
N LEU A 116 21.35 -10.67 -6.21
CA LEU A 116 20.75 -10.83 -4.88
C LEU A 116 20.14 -9.51 -4.40
N ARG A 117 20.87 -8.40 -4.52
CA ARG A 117 20.40 -7.05 -4.17
C ARG A 117 19.12 -6.71 -4.93
N LEU A 118 19.08 -6.88 -6.25
CA LEU A 118 17.88 -6.63 -7.06
C LEU A 118 16.72 -7.56 -6.69
N SER A 119 17.00 -8.83 -6.36
CA SER A 119 15.99 -9.81 -5.96
C SER A 119 15.21 -9.43 -4.70
N ILE A 120 15.76 -8.58 -3.83
CA ILE A 120 15.04 -8.00 -2.67
C ILE A 120 13.82 -7.20 -3.15
N ASN A 121 13.98 -6.37 -4.20
CA ASN A 121 12.86 -5.61 -4.75
C ASN A 121 11.81 -6.53 -5.38
N GLU A 122 12.26 -7.56 -6.11
CA GLU A 122 11.35 -8.55 -6.70
C GLU A 122 10.58 -9.35 -5.65
N ALA A 123 11.21 -9.71 -4.54
CA ALA A 123 10.55 -10.37 -3.43
C ALA A 123 9.47 -9.45 -2.85
N LEU A 124 9.80 -8.17 -2.59
CA LEU A 124 8.87 -7.15 -2.09
C LEU A 124 7.74 -6.79 -3.05
N GLU A 125 7.91 -7.00 -4.35
CA GLU A 125 6.84 -6.82 -5.35
C GLU A 125 5.87 -8.02 -5.43
N LYS A 126 6.24 -9.17 -4.83
CA LYS A 126 5.50 -10.44 -4.85
C LYS A 126 4.94 -10.87 -3.49
N ILE A 127 5.03 -10.02 -2.46
CA ILE A 127 4.51 -10.30 -1.09
C ILE A 127 2.99 -10.31 -1.01
N ASP A 128 2.46 -10.87 0.08
CA ASP A 128 1.04 -10.79 0.42
C ASP A 128 0.57 -9.32 0.44
N PRO A 129 -0.59 -8.98 -0.17
CA PRO A 129 -1.12 -7.62 -0.16
C PRO A 129 -1.26 -7.00 1.23
N ARG A 130 -1.52 -7.78 2.27
CA ARG A 130 -1.58 -7.33 3.68
C ARG A 130 -0.20 -6.85 4.16
N ALA A 131 0.87 -7.57 3.80
CA ALA A 131 2.24 -7.18 4.13
C ALA A 131 2.65 -5.87 3.41
N SER A 132 2.21 -5.69 2.15
CA SER A 132 2.53 -4.50 1.34
C SER A 132 2.04 -3.17 1.93
N VAL A 133 1.08 -3.22 2.85
CA VAL A 133 0.63 -2.05 3.60
C VAL A 133 1.71 -1.59 4.57
N LEU A 134 2.45 -2.51 5.18
CA LEU A 134 3.44 -2.27 6.22
C LEU A 134 4.88 -2.23 5.69
N ILE A 135 5.18 -2.91 4.58
CA ILE A 135 6.53 -3.04 4.03
C ILE A 135 6.57 -2.66 2.56
N GLY A 136 7.63 -1.92 2.18
CA GLY A 136 8.00 -1.64 0.79
C GLY A 136 7.66 -0.21 0.34
N LYS A 137 7.54 -0.02 -0.97
CA LYS A 137 7.45 1.32 -1.59
C LYS A 137 6.09 2.02 -1.34
N GLY A 138 5.00 1.26 -1.22
CA GLY A 138 3.62 1.76 -1.09
C GLY A 138 3.09 1.87 0.35
N GLN A 139 3.98 1.75 1.34
CA GLN A 139 3.66 1.55 2.74
C GLN A 139 2.87 2.71 3.39
N ARG A 140 2.05 2.39 4.39
CA ARG A 140 1.25 3.33 5.21
C ARG A 140 1.05 2.79 6.63
N HIS A 141 0.67 3.66 7.54
CA HIS A 141 0.26 3.24 8.90
C HIS A 141 -1.00 2.37 8.85
N ILE A 142 -1.07 1.37 9.74
CA ILE A 142 -2.32 0.68 10.07
C ILE A 142 -2.83 1.23 11.39
N ASP A 143 -3.98 1.88 11.34
CA ASP A 143 -4.62 2.48 12.50
C ASP A 143 -5.75 1.60 13.05
N VAL A 144 -5.55 1.08 14.25
CA VAL A 144 -6.47 0.17 14.93
C VAL A 144 -7.24 0.94 16.00
N THR A 145 -8.57 0.86 15.97
CA THR A 145 -9.43 1.38 17.05
C THR A 145 -9.69 0.28 18.07
N LEU A 146 -9.32 0.53 19.33
CA LEU A 146 -9.42 -0.38 20.47
C LEU A 146 -10.53 0.10 21.41
N ALA A 147 -11.40 -0.82 21.85
CA ALA A 147 -12.55 -0.54 22.72
C ALA A 147 -13.36 0.73 22.34
N GLY A 148 -13.47 1.03 21.04
CA GLY A 148 -14.17 2.21 20.50
C GLY A 148 -13.63 3.58 20.92
N ARG A 149 -12.43 3.68 21.54
CA ARG A 149 -11.91 4.95 22.11
C ARG A 149 -10.42 5.18 21.92
N ALA A 150 -9.59 4.16 22.03
CA ALA A 150 -8.13 4.31 21.89
C ALA A 150 -7.72 3.99 20.46
N ARG A 151 -6.84 4.80 19.85
CA ARG A 151 -6.23 4.51 18.55
C ARG A 151 -4.80 4.02 18.77
N TYR A 152 -4.47 2.87 18.19
CA TYR A 152 -3.10 2.38 18.07
C TYR A 152 -2.67 2.47 16.61
N SER A 153 -1.39 2.73 16.34
CA SER A 153 -0.89 2.89 14.98
C SER A 153 0.36 2.04 14.78
N VAL A 154 0.26 1.03 13.93
CA VAL A 154 1.40 0.20 13.50
C VAL A 154 2.17 1.01 12.46
N SER A 155 3.46 1.21 12.69
CA SER A 155 4.30 2.06 11.82
C SER A 155 4.99 1.22 10.74
N PRO A 156 4.96 1.65 9.47
CA PRO A 156 5.54 0.88 8.38
C PRO A 156 7.08 0.96 8.32
N PHE A 157 7.72 -0.07 7.75
CA PHE A 157 9.16 -0.17 7.57
C PHE A 157 9.54 -0.36 6.10
N ARG A 158 10.30 0.61 5.57
CA ARG A 158 10.79 0.56 4.18
C ARG A 158 12.02 -0.33 4.12
N LEU A 159 11.96 -1.37 3.29
CA LEU A 159 12.98 -2.42 3.16
C LEU A 159 13.36 -2.72 1.69
N ASP A 160 13.02 -1.86 0.73
CA ASP A 160 13.63 -1.92 -0.62
C ASP A 160 15.06 -1.40 -0.62
N VAL A 161 15.84 -1.70 -1.67
CA VAL A 161 17.29 -1.43 -1.76
C VAL A 161 17.70 0.04 -1.69
N SER A 162 16.76 0.99 -1.82
CA SER A 162 17.09 2.41 -1.86
C SER A 162 17.66 2.94 -0.54
N GLU A 163 18.33 4.08 -0.59
CA GLU A 163 18.86 4.85 0.56
C GLU A 163 17.85 5.03 1.72
N LYS A 164 16.55 5.12 1.39
CA LYS A 164 15.48 5.29 2.39
C LYS A 164 15.01 3.96 2.99
N GLY A 165 15.33 2.85 2.33
CA GLY A 165 15.07 1.49 2.76
C GLY A 165 16.31 0.86 3.37
N LEU A 166 16.84 -0.19 2.74
CA LEU A 166 18.02 -0.92 3.22
C LEU A 166 19.35 -0.21 2.95
N ASP A 167 19.37 0.79 2.06
CA ASP A 167 20.59 1.51 1.65
C ASP A 167 21.67 0.55 1.11
N LEU A 168 21.34 -0.19 0.05
CA LEU A 168 22.25 -1.14 -0.59
C LEU A 168 22.71 -0.59 -1.95
N PRO A 169 23.94 -0.06 -2.05
CA PRO A 169 24.48 0.38 -3.33
C PRO A 169 24.78 -0.82 -4.25
N PRO A 170 24.73 -0.65 -5.58
CA PRO A 170 25.33 -1.61 -6.50
C PRO A 170 26.85 -1.64 -6.32
N PRO A 171 27.55 -2.72 -6.75
CA PRO A 171 29.01 -2.69 -6.85
C PRO A 171 29.42 -1.59 -7.85
N ALA A 172 30.38 -0.76 -7.47
CA ALA A 172 30.82 0.39 -8.25
C ALA A 172 31.88 0.00 -9.30
N ASP A 173 32.83 -0.85 -8.90
CA ASP A 173 33.97 -1.29 -9.71
C ASP A 173 34.05 -2.83 -9.78
N ALA A 174 32.90 -3.50 -9.57
CA ALA A 174 32.76 -4.97 -9.62
C ALA A 174 33.70 -5.72 -8.66
N PHE A 175 33.82 -5.25 -7.42
CA PHE A 175 34.73 -5.78 -6.40
C PHE A 175 36.19 -5.79 -6.86
N ALA A 176 36.60 -4.79 -7.64
CA ALA A 176 38.00 -4.62 -8.06
C ALA A 176 38.93 -4.49 -6.85
N THR A 177 38.46 -3.84 -5.78
CA THR A 177 39.21 -3.60 -4.54
C THR A 177 38.58 -4.32 -3.35
N TYR A 178 39.38 -4.60 -2.31
CA TYR A 178 38.87 -5.11 -1.04
C TYR A 178 38.13 -4.03 -0.22
N GLU A 179 38.45 -2.75 -0.44
CA GLU A 179 37.77 -1.60 0.19
C GLU A 179 36.29 -1.53 -0.24
N GLU A 180 36.01 -1.73 -1.53
CA GLU A 180 34.63 -1.83 -2.04
C GLU A 180 33.85 -3.01 -1.40
N ILE A 181 34.52 -4.14 -1.16
CA ILE A 181 33.90 -5.30 -0.50
C ILE A 181 33.65 -5.02 0.98
N ASP A 182 34.58 -4.36 1.66
CA ASP A 182 34.43 -3.92 3.04
C ASP A 182 33.24 -2.96 3.18
N ASP A 183 33.15 -1.92 2.34
CA ASP A 183 32.03 -0.98 2.31
C ASP A 183 30.68 -1.69 2.09
N ILE A 184 30.62 -2.64 1.14
CA ILE A 184 29.40 -3.39 0.83
C ILE A 184 28.96 -4.29 1.98
N LEU A 185 29.90 -4.94 2.68
CA LEU A 185 29.62 -5.70 3.90
C LEU A 185 29.10 -4.80 5.03
N ASP A 186 29.67 -3.61 5.15
CA ASP A 186 29.26 -2.58 6.09
C ASP A 186 27.82 -2.06 5.80
N HIS A 187 27.41 -2.01 4.53
CA HIS A 187 26.04 -1.72 4.12
C HIS A 187 25.09 -2.90 4.39
N LEU A 188 25.54 -4.14 4.17
CA LEU A 188 24.77 -5.35 4.44
C LEU A 188 24.49 -5.57 5.95
N ASP A 189 25.45 -5.32 6.83
CA ASP A 189 25.24 -5.37 8.30
C ASP A 189 24.18 -4.34 8.75
N LYS A 190 24.27 -3.10 8.24
CA LYS A 190 23.27 -2.04 8.51
C LYS A 190 21.88 -2.44 8.00
N ALA A 191 21.80 -3.11 6.86
CA ALA A 191 20.56 -3.63 6.28
C ALA A 191 19.96 -4.78 7.10
N LEU A 192 20.76 -5.76 7.53
CA LEU A 192 20.34 -6.84 8.44
C LEU A 192 19.83 -6.26 9.77
N GLY A 193 20.61 -5.38 10.40
CA GLY A 193 20.19 -4.69 11.63
C GLY A 193 18.93 -3.84 11.45
N ARG A 194 18.60 -3.39 10.23
CA ARG A 194 17.33 -2.72 9.91
C ARG A 194 16.16 -3.71 9.78
N ALA A 195 16.35 -4.84 9.12
CA ALA A 195 15.36 -5.91 9.03
C ALA A 195 14.99 -6.44 10.43
N ASP A 196 15.99 -6.73 11.26
CA ASP A 196 15.78 -7.20 12.64
C ASP A 196 15.05 -6.16 13.51
N ARG A 197 15.35 -4.86 13.34
CA ARG A 197 14.62 -3.78 14.04
C ARG A 197 13.16 -3.68 13.59
N ALA A 198 12.86 -3.93 12.31
CA ALA A 198 11.48 -3.98 11.81
C ALA A 198 10.72 -5.16 12.43
N ALA A 199 11.31 -6.37 12.40
CA ALA A 199 10.71 -7.56 13.01
C ALA A 199 10.48 -7.38 14.51
N ALA A 200 11.49 -6.88 15.25
CA ALA A 200 11.36 -6.58 16.68
C ALA A 200 10.33 -5.48 16.98
N SER A 201 10.04 -4.58 16.05
CA SER A 201 8.92 -3.64 16.20
C SER A 201 7.58 -4.34 16.05
N TYR A 202 7.38 -5.06 14.94
CA TYR A 202 6.12 -5.75 14.68
C TYR A 202 5.80 -6.84 15.71
N CYS A 203 6.80 -7.54 16.26
CA CYS A 203 6.60 -8.46 17.39
C CYS A 203 6.07 -7.74 18.65
N ARG A 204 6.53 -6.51 18.95
CA ARG A 204 6.01 -5.71 20.07
C ARG A 204 4.61 -5.18 19.78
N ASP A 205 4.36 -4.73 18.55
CA ASP A 205 3.05 -4.25 18.11
C ASP A 205 2.00 -5.38 18.19
N ALA A 206 2.35 -6.59 17.72
CA ALA A 206 1.49 -7.78 17.84
C ALA A 206 1.23 -8.17 19.29
N GLN A 207 2.26 -8.20 20.15
CA GLN A 207 2.09 -8.48 21.58
C GLN A 207 1.12 -7.50 22.25
N TYR A 208 1.24 -6.20 21.94
CA TYR A 208 0.34 -5.16 22.46
C TYR A 208 -1.10 -5.36 21.97
N LEU A 209 -1.30 -5.60 20.67
CA LEU A 209 -2.61 -5.82 20.06
C LEU A 209 -3.28 -7.09 20.58
N ILE A 210 -2.56 -8.20 20.74
CA ILE A 210 -3.07 -9.45 21.34
C ILE A 210 -3.48 -9.24 22.80
N ALA A 211 -2.68 -8.52 23.59
CA ALA A 211 -3.01 -8.22 24.98
C ALA A 211 -4.29 -7.37 25.09
N ARG A 212 -4.49 -6.41 24.18
CA ARG A 212 -5.70 -5.58 24.11
C ARG A 212 -6.92 -6.38 23.68
N MET A 213 -6.83 -7.19 22.63
CA MET A 213 -7.93 -8.07 22.19
C MET A 213 -8.42 -9.00 23.30
N LYS A 214 -7.49 -9.56 24.10
CA LYS A 214 -7.85 -10.41 25.26
C LYS A 214 -8.55 -9.64 26.37
N ALA A 215 -8.15 -8.39 26.63
CA ALA A 215 -8.79 -7.54 27.63
C ALA A 215 -10.21 -7.13 27.21
N ASP A 216 -10.41 -6.76 25.94
CA ASP A 216 -11.71 -6.39 25.40
C ASP A 216 -12.69 -7.59 25.49
N LEU A 217 -12.27 -8.78 25.04
CA LEU A 217 -13.06 -10.03 25.17
C LEU A 217 -13.43 -10.40 26.62
N ALA A 218 -12.59 -10.03 27.60
CA ALA A 218 -12.89 -10.28 29.02
C ALA A 218 -13.90 -9.27 29.60
N ASN A 219 -13.95 -8.05 29.05
CA ASN A 219 -14.92 -7.03 29.45
C ASN A 219 -16.30 -7.29 28.83
N ASP A 220 -16.36 -7.79 27.59
CA ASP A 220 -17.63 -8.11 26.90
C ASP A 220 -18.36 -9.34 27.51
N ALA A 221 -17.67 -10.12 28.36
CA ALA A 221 -18.19 -11.31 29.02
C ALA A 221 -18.63 -11.10 30.48
N ALA A 222 -18.59 -9.85 30.99
CA ALA A 222 -18.80 -9.48 32.39
C ALA A 222 -20.04 -8.59 32.61
#